data_AF-A0A2X3HDL5-F1
#
_entry.id   AF-A0A2X3HDL5-F1
#
_cell.length_a   1.000
_cell.length_b   1.000
_cell.length_c   1.000
_cell.angle_alpha   90.00
_cell.angle_beta   90.00
_cell.angle_gamma   90.00
#
_symmetry.space_group_name_H-M   'P 1'
#
loop_
_entity.id
_entity.type
_entity.pdbx_description
1 polymer ?
#
loop_
_entity_poly.entity_id
_entity_poly.type
_entity_poly.pdbx_seq_one_letter_code
_entity_poly.pdbx_strand_id
1 'polypeptide(L)'
;MQVYDAGKYDVIVVGAGHAGVEAGLASGRMGARTLMLTINLDMVAFMPCNPSVGGPAKGVVVREIDALGGEMGRNTDKTYVQMRMLNTGKGPAVRALRAQSDKWDYQHEMKHTIEKEPNIVLKQGLVDRLVIEDGVCKGVITNGGAKYMADAVILTTGTFSRGEIIVGELRYSSGPNNQQPSVKLSEHLEELGFILRRFKTGTPPRVKSSSIDYSKAEIQPGDENPRSFSFDTTSMVLDQLPCWLTYTNEGTHTIINENLSRSPMFTATKKGTGARYCPSIEDKIVRFSDKPRHQIFLEPEGRNTEEVYVQGLSTSLPEDVQEKMLRTIPGLENVEMMRVGYAIEYDAVMPDQLWPSLETKLIPGLFTAGQLNGTSGYEEAAGQGLMAGINACRKVQNKEPIILGRDEAYIGVLIDDLVTKGTEEPYRLLTSRAEYRLLLRHDNADLRLTEIGHEIGLISDERYARFLQKKAEIEEEIKRLQKTRIKPTEEVQSMLRDLGSAELKDGI
;
A
#
# COMPACT_ATOMS: atom_id res chain seq x y z
N MET A 1 5.11 25.39 -27.24
CA MET A 1 6.07 24.26 -27.31
C MET A 1 5.71 23.42 -28.52
N GLN A 2 6.68 22.98 -29.31
CA GLN A 2 6.43 22.12 -30.46
C GLN A 2 6.08 20.71 -29.96
N VAL A 3 4.91 20.21 -30.33
CA VAL A 3 4.48 18.83 -30.04
C VAL A 3 4.97 17.92 -31.16
N TYR A 4 5.54 16.77 -30.81
CA TYR A 4 6.05 15.80 -31.78
C TYR A 4 5.52 14.40 -31.49
N ASP A 5 5.38 13.57 -32.53
CA ASP A 5 4.95 12.18 -32.39
C ASP A 5 6.07 11.34 -31.76
N ALA A 6 5.75 10.71 -30.62
CA ALA A 6 6.68 9.89 -29.85
C ALA A 6 6.31 8.39 -29.84
N GLY A 7 5.33 8.00 -30.65
CA GLY A 7 4.93 6.60 -30.88
C GLY A 7 3.61 6.20 -30.25
N LYS A 8 3.12 5.02 -30.67
CA LYS A 8 1.87 4.41 -30.21
C LYS A 8 2.14 3.20 -29.31
N TYR A 9 1.32 3.05 -28.28
CA TYR A 9 1.28 1.94 -27.33
C TYR A 9 -0.15 1.43 -27.19
N ASP A 10 -0.34 0.29 -26.57
CA ASP A 10 -1.68 -0.23 -26.25
C ASP A 10 -2.18 0.43 -24.96
N VAL A 11 -1.32 0.45 -23.94
CA VAL A 11 -1.58 1.05 -22.63
C VAL A 11 -0.46 2.02 -22.25
N ILE A 12 -0.83 3.20 -21.72
CA ILE A 12 0.12 4.12 -21.08
C ILE A 12 -0.21 4.20 -19.59
N VAL A 13 0.81 4.01 -18.75
CA VAL A 13 0.72 4.20 -17.30
C VAL A 13 1.50 5.45 -16.91
N VAL A 14 0.84 6.39 -16.26
CA VAL A 14 1.44 7.65 -15.79
C VAL A 14 1.67 7.57 -14.29
N GLY A 15 2.94 7.57 -13.91
CA GLY A 15 3.42 7.30 -12.56
C GLY A 15 3.93 5.86 -12.42
N ALA A 16 5.06 5.70 -11.75
CA ALA A 16 5.62 4.39 -11.41
C ALA A 16 5.68 4.17 -9.89
N GLY A 17 4.67 4.67 -9.16
CA GLY A 17 4.45 4.32 -7.75
C GLY A 17 3.78 2.94 -7.61
N HIS A 18 3.38 2.55 -6.39
CA HIS A 18 2.79 1.24 -6.10
C HIS A 18 1.59 0.86 -7.01
N ALA A 19 0.69 1.79 -7.31
CA ALA A 19 -0.39 1.54 -8.27
C ALA A 19 0.13 1.40 -9.71
N GLY A 20 1.05 2.27 -10.11
CA GLY A 20 1.60 2.29 -11.46
C GLY A 20 2.41 1.04 -11.79
N VAL A 21 3.20 0.52 -10.85
CA VAL A 21 4.00 -0.70 -11.06
C VAL A 21 3.12 -1.93 -11.25
N GLU A 22 2.08 -2.11 -10.44
CA GLU A 22 1.14 -3.21 -10.64
C GLU A 22 0.32 -3.05 -11.92
N ALA A 23 -0.10 -1.82 -12.26
CA ALA A 23 -0.84 -1.56 -13.49
C ALA A 23 0.02 -1.88 -14.72
N GLY A 24 1.27 -1.41 -14.74
CA GLY A 24 2.21 -1.63 -15.83
C GLY A 24 2.57 -3.10 -15.99
N LEU A 25 2.92 -3.79 -14.89
CA LEU A 25 3.23 -5.22 -14.90
C LEU A 25 2.03 -6.06 -15.33
N ALA A 26 0.83 -5.74 -14.87
CA ALA A 26 -0.38 -6.45 -15.29
C ALA A 26 -0.63 -6.28 -16.78
N SER A 27 -0.61 -5.04 -17.30
CA SER A 27 -0.81 -4.79 -18.73
C SER A 27 0.27 -5.45 -19.60
N GLY A 28 1.55 -5.33 -19.22
CA GLY A 28 2.67 -5.94 -19.93
C GLY A 28 2.59 -7.47 -19.98
N ARG A 29 2.31 -8.12 -18.85
CA ARG A 29 2.21 -9.58 -18.75
C ARG A 29 1.00 -10.15 -19.48
N MET A 30 -0.08 -9.38 -19.57
CA MET A 30 -1.26 -9.72 -20.37
C MET A 30 -1.07 -9.46 -21.88
N GLY A 31 0.12 -9.05 -22.30
CA GLY A 31 0.53 -8.93 -23.70
C GLY A 31 0.33 -7.54 -24.32
N ALA A 32 -0.08 -6.53 -23.55
CA ALA A 32 -0.21 -5.16 -24.08
C ALA A 32 1.16 -4.48 -24.14
N ARG A 33 1.48 -3.86 -25.29
CA ARG A 33 2.65 -2.99 -25.42
C ARG A 33 2.45 -1.77 -24.55
N THR A 34 3.15 -1.72 -23.42
CA THR A 34 2.88 -0.78 -22.32
C THR A 34 4.01 0.24 -22.20
N LEU A 35 3.67 1.53 -22.14
CA LEU A 35 4.60 2.60 -21.79
C LEU A 35 4.34 3.04 -20.35
N MET A 36 5.37 2.99 -19.52
CA MET A 36 5.35 3.56 -18.17
C MET A 36 6.14 4.85 -18.13
N LEU A 37 5.47 5.96 -17.77
CA LEU A 37 6.10 7.27 -17.61
C LEU A 37 6.25 7.60 -16.13
N THR A 38 7.44 7.99 -15.71
CA THR A 38 7.71 8.45 -14.34
C THR A 38 8.56 9.72 -14.33
N ILE A 39 8.39 10.57 -13.32
CA ILE A 39 9.18 11.81 -13.18
C ILE A 39 10.64 11.49 -12.89
N ASN A 40 10.89 10.43 -12.11
CA ASN A 40 12.22 9.98 -11.71
C ASN A 40 12.27 8.45 -11.74
N LEU A 41 13.22 7.91 -12.51
CA LEU A 41 13.44 6.46 -12.63
C LEU A 41 14.00 5.83 -11.35
N ASP A 42 14.62 6.62 -10.46
CA ASP A 42 15.22 6.14 -9.22
C ASP A 42 14.23 6.15 -8.05
N MET A 43 12.98 6.56 -8.31
CA MET A 43 11.87 6.60 -7.34
C MET A 43 10.75 5.61 -7.69
N VAL A 44 11.03 4.64 -8.57
CA VAL A 44 10.08 3.59 -8.94
C VAL A 44 9.70 2.78 -7.71
N ALA A 45 8.40 2.71 -7.40
CA ALA A 45 7.85 2.08 -6.20
C ALA A 45 8.53 2.50 -4.88
N PHE A 46 9.06 3.72 -4.82
CA PHE A 46 9.63 4.27 -3.61
C PHE A 46 8.58 4.29 -2.48
N MET A 47 9.02 3.99 -1.25
CA MET A 47 8.21 4.02 -0.03
C MET A 47 8.38 5.35 0.73
N PRO A 48 7.58 6.39 0.44
CA PRO A 48 7.75 7.73 1.03
C PRO A 48 7.36 7.83 2.50
N CYS A 49 6.65 6.85 3.03
CA CYS A 49 6.12 6.86 4.39
C CYS A 49 6.80 5.76 5.23
N ASN A 50 6.03 4.80 5.74
CA ASN A 50 6.53 3.67 6.52
C ASN A 50 7.41 2.73 5.68
N PRO A 51 8.47 2.14 6.26
CA PRO A 51 9.28 1.09 5.65
C PRO A 51 8.60 -0.29 5.77
N SER A 52 7.28 -0.40 5.56
CA SER A 52 6.58 -1.66 5.83
C SER A 52 5.45 -1.95 4.85
N VAL A 53 5.29 -3.24 4.52
CA VAL A 53 4.20 -3.79 3.71
C VAL A 53 3.32 -4.71 4.56
N GLY A 54 2.01 -4.57 4.40
CA GLY A 54 1.01 -5.39 5.08
C GLY A 54 0.54 -4.79 6.42
N GLY A 55 0.16 -5.66 7.35
CA GLY A 55 -0.58 -5.31 8.55
C GLY A 55 -2.07 -5.64 8.45
N PRO A 56 -2.91 -5.22 9.42
CA PRO A 56 -4.33 -5.55 9.42
C PRO A 56 -5.02 -5.09 8.13
N ALA A 57 -5.82 -5.96 7.51
CA ALA A 57 -6.41 -5.83 6.17
C ALA A 57 -5.40 -5.72 5.01
N LYS A 58 -4.39 -4.86 5.14
CA LYS A 58 -3.31 -4.64 4.16
C LYS A 58 -2.58 -5.93 3.78
N GLY A 59 -2.21 -6.75 4.76
CA GLY A 59 -1.53 -8.02 4.51
C GLY A 59 -2.42 -9.05 3.79
N VAL A 60 -3.74 -8.93 3.91
CA VAL A 60 -4.69 -9.73 3.11
C VAL A 60 -4.67 -9.25 1.66
N VAL A 61 -4.71 -7.92 1.43
CA VAL A 61 -4.63 -7.33 0.08
C VAL A 61 -3.33 -7.73 -0.61
N VAL A 62 -2.19 -7.74 0.07
CA VAL A 62 -0.91 -8.18 -0.52
C VAL A 62 -0.98 -9.64 -0.99
N ARG A 63 -1.62 -10.52 -0.21
CA ARG A 63 -1.86 -11.92 -0.57
C ARG A 63 -2.84 -12.06 -1.75
N GLU A 64 -3.84 -11.18 -1.84
CA GLU A 64 -4.78 -11.12 -2.97
C GLU A 64 -4.11 -10.62 -4.26
N ILE A 65 -3.26 -9.60 -4.16
CA ILE A 65 -2.42 -9.13 -5.27
C ILE A 65 -1.56 -10.28 -5.79
N ASP A 66 -0.88 -11.01 -4.90
CA ASP A 66 -0.04 -12.16 -5.28
C ASP A 66 -0.85 -13.28 -5.94
N ALA A 67 -2.04 -13.61 -5.39
CA ALA A 67 -2.92 -14.64 -5.93
C ALA A 67 -3.44 -14.31 -7.34
N LEU A 68 -3.67 -13.02 -7.63
CA LEU A 68 -4.04 -12.54 -8.96
C LEU A 68 -2.84 -12.42 -9.93
N GLY A 69 -1.60 -12.57 -9.44
CA GLY A 69 -0.39 -12.55 -10.25
C GLY A 69 0.42 -11.24 -10.19
N GLY A 70 0.04 -10.29 -9.33
CA GLY A 70 0.78 -9.06 -9.07
C GLY A 70 2.12 -9.27 -8.35
N GLU A 71 2.89 -8.20 -8.20
CA GLU A 71 4.32 -8.26 -7.84
C GLU A 71 4.63 -7.90 -6.39
N MET A 72 3.79 -7.11 -5.72
CA MET A 72 4.05 -6.57 -4.38
C MET A 72 4.44 -7.64 -3.36
N GLY A 73 3.77 -8.80 -3.37
CA GLY A 73 4.08 -9.92 -2.47
C GLY A 73 5.48 -10.49 -2.72
N ARG A 74 5.81 -10.80 -3.98
CA ARG A 74 7.12 -11.31 -4.40
C ARG A 74 8.24 -10.31 -4.15
N ASN A 75 8.02 -9.03 -4.46
CA ASN A 75 9.00 -7.98 -4.25
C ASN A 75 9.30 -7.80 -2.75
N THR A 76 8.26 -7.83 -1.91
CA THR A 76 8.41 -7.75 -0.45
C THR A 76 9.21 -8.94 0.08
N ASP A 77 8.91 -10.16 -0.39
CA ASP A 77 9.60 -11.38 0.06
C ASP A 77 11.10 -11.37 -0.23
N LYS A 78 11.53 -10.73 -1.33
CA LYS A 78 12.94 -10.58 -1.68
C LYS A 78 13.67 -9.52 -0.86
N THR A 79 12.95 -8.58 -0.24
CA THR A 79 13.51 -7.31 0.26
C THR A 79 13.16 -7.02 1.73
N TYR A 80 12.40 -7.89 2.39
CA TYR A 80 12.07 -7.67 3.80
C TYR A 80 13.28 -7.86 4.71
N VAL A 81 13.32 -7.05 5.76
CA VAL A 81 14.29 -7.15 6.85
C VAL A 81 13.66 -7.72 8.11
N GLN A 82 12.33 -7.72 8.23
CA GLN A 82 11.59 -8.37 9.30
C GLN A 82 10.20 -8.78 8.81
N MET A 83 9.66 -9.91 9.27
CA MET A 83 8.25 -10.27 9.06
C MET A 83 7.62 -10.80 10.35
N ARG A 84 6.37 -10.40 10.60
CA ARG A 84 5.57 -10.83 11.75
C ARG A 84 4.15 -11.20 11.35
N MET A 85 3.61 -12.22 12.01
CA MET A 85 2.17 -12.46 12.01
C MET A 85 1.50 -11.62 13.09
N LEU A 86 0.55 -10.76 12.71
CA LEU A 86 -0.22 -9.96 13.65
C LEU A 86 -1.48 -10.69 14.12
N ASN A 87 -1.97 -10.32 15.30
CA ASN A 87 -3.19 -10.88 15.92
C ASN A 87 -3.15 -12.41 16.12
N THR A 88 -1.98 -12.98 16.45
CA THR A 88 -1.80 -14.42 16.68
C THR A 88 -2.66 -14.97 17.82
N GLY A 89 -2.89 -14.17 18.87
CA GLY A 89 -3.81 -14.49 19.96
C GLY A 89 -5.31 -14.41 19.59
N LYS A 90 -5.64 -14.14 18.32
CA LYS A 90 -7.02 -14.11 17.80
C LYS A 90 -7.18 -15.16 16.68
N GLY A 91 -8.43 -15.39 16.28
CA GLY A 91 -8.78 -16.36 15.24
C GLY A 91 -8.22 -16.00 13.85
N PRO A 92 -8.11 -16.98 12.93
CA PRO A 92 -7.50 -16.81 11.60
C PRO A 92 -8.04 -15.62 10.78
N ALA A 93 -9.33 -15.31 10.93
CA ALA A 93 -10.02 -14.24 10.21
C ALA A 93 -9.44 -12.83 10.40
N VAL A 94 -8.66 -12.60 11.46
CA VAL A 94 -8.05 -11.28 11.74
C VAL A 94 -6.52 -11.33 11.77
N ARG A 95 -5.94 -12.49 11.47
CA ARG A 95 -4.49 -12.62 11.31
C ARG A 95 -4.07 -12.00 9.99
N ALA A 96 -2.94 -11.31 10.02
CA ALA A 96 -2.38 -10.69 8.83
C ALA A 96 -0.86 -10.59 8.97
N LEU A 97 -0.17 -10.84 7.86
CA LEU A 97 1.27 -10.63 7.78
C LEU A 97 1.59 -9.14 7.69
N ARG A 98 2.70 -8.77 8.33
CA ARG A 98 3.34 -7.46 8.17
C ARG A 98 4.83 -7.67 8.05
N ALA A 99 5.44 -7.07 7.06
CA ALA A 99 6.89 -7.06 6.88
C ALA A 99 7.44 -5.64 6.95
N GLN A 100 8.59 -5.47 7.60
CA GLN A 100 9.47 -4.32 7.37
C GLN A 100 10.29 -4.59 6.11
N SER A 101 10.35 -3.63 5.21
CA SER A 101 11.07 -3.70 3.95
C SER A 101 12.30 -2.81 4.00
N ASP A 102 13.42 -3.30 3.45
CA ASP A 102 14.50 -2.39 3.06
C ASP A 102 13.98 -1.53 1.91
N LYS A 103 13.84 -0.22 2.15
CA LYS A 103 13.23 0.68 1.16
C LYS A 103 14.04 0.79 -0.12
N TRP A 104 15.36 0.70 -0.02
CA TRP A 104 16.25 0.82 -1.18
C TRP A 104 16.20 -0.46 -2.01
N ASP A 105 16.28 -1.62 -1.35
CA ASP A 105 16.19 -2.90 -2.06
C ASP A 105 14.81 -3.09 -2.68
N TYR A 106 13.74 -2.69 -2.00
CA TYR A 106 12.37 -2.77 -2.55
C TYR A 106 12.21 -2.00 -3.86
N GLN A 107 12.66 -0.74 -3.92
CA GLN A 107 12.54 0.05 -5.14
C GLN A 107 13.44 -0.47 -6.26
N HIS A 108 14.65 -0.93 -5.92
CA HIS A 108 15.59 -1.51 -6.89
C HIS A 108 15.06 -2.78 -7.52
N GLU A 109 14.57 -3.72 -6.70
CA GLU A 109 14.07 -4.99 -7.19
C GLU A 109 12.78 -4.80 -8.01
N MET A 110 11.93 -3.84 -7.64
CA MET A 110 10.73 -3.52 -8.42
C MET A 110 11.10 -2.90 -9.77
N LYS A 111 12.04 -1.95 -9.79
CA LYS A 111 12.54 -1.33 -11.03
C LYS A 111 13.16 -2.39 -11.95
N HIS A 112 14.03 -3.24 -11.41
CA HIS A 112 14.66 -4.35 -12.14
C HIS A 112 13.62 -5.31 -12.72
N THR A 113 12.57 -5.62 -11.95
CA THR A 113 11.46 -6.47 -12.42
C THR A 113 10.75 -5.84 -13.62
N ILE A 114 10.47 -4.53 -13.57
CA ILE A 114 9.83 -3.79 -14.67
C ILE A 114 10.74 -3.73 -15.90
N GLU A 115 12.03 -3.44 -15.72
CA GLU A 115 13.00 -3.32 -16.82
C GLU A 115 13.22 -4.65 -17.56
N LYS A 116 12.93 -5.78 -16.91
CA LYS A 116 13.00 -7.13 -17.49
C LYS A 116 11.72 -7.60 -18.16
N GLU A 117 10.60 -6.91 -17.96
CA GLU A 117 9.32 -7.30 -18.54
C GLU A 117 9.28 -6.87 -20.03
N PRO A 118 9.25 -7.82 -20.98
CA PRO A 118 9.50 -7.53 -22.41
C PRO A 118 8.50 -6.59 -23.07
N ASN A 119 7.26 -6.54 -22.56
CA ASN A 119 6.20 -5.69 -23.11
C ASN A 119 6.15 -4.30 -22.49
N ILE A 120 7.08 -3.96 -21.59
CA ILE A 120 7.10 -2.67 -20.90
C ILE A 120 8.28 -1.82 -21.38
N VAL A 121 7.97 -0.57 -21.73
CA VAL A 121 8.96 0.48 -21.89
C VAL A 121 8.85 1.41 -20.69
N LEU A 122 9.86 1.41 -19.83
CA LEU A 122 9.98 2.36 -18.73
C LEU A 122 10.73 3.61 -19.21
N LYS A 123 10.13 4.80 -19.03
CA LYS A 123 10.72 6.06 -19.50
C LYS A 123 10.51 7.19 -18.50
N GLN A 124 11.53 8.04 -18.39
CA GLN A 124 11.41 9.27 -17.63
C GLN A 124 10.64 10.33 -18.43
N GLY A 125 9.61 10.92 -17.83
CA GLY A 125 8.81 11.98 -18.43
C GLY A 125 7.71 12.48 -17.49
N LEU A 126 7.55 13.80 -17.44
CA LEU A 126 6.44 14.45 -16.74
C LEU A 126 5.28 14.64 -17.72
N VAL A 127 4.11 14.09 -17.42
CA VAL A 127 2.90 14.25 -18.24
C VAL A 127 2.21 15.56 -17.88
N ASP A 128 1.99 16.42 -18.86
CA ASP A 128 1.32 17.71 -18.68
C ASP A 128 -0.15 17.67 -19.12
N ARG A 129 -0.49 16.89 -20.17
CA ARG A 129 -1.85 16.85 -20.75
C ARG A 129 -2.23 15.46 -21.23
N LEU A 130 -3.54 15.21 -21.31
CA LEU A 130 -4.13 14.06 -21.99
C LEU A 130 -4.42 14.44 -23.44
N VAL A 131 -4.42 13.45 -24.33
CA VAL A 131 -4.89 13.59 -25.71
C VAL A 131 -6.33 13.09 -25.72
N ILE A 132 -7.30 13.99 -25.91
CA ILE A 132 -8.72 13.64 -26.00
C ILE A 132 -9.18 13.82 -27.44
N GLU A 133 -9.73 12.77 -28.04
CA GLU A 133 -10.29 12.76 -29.39
C GLU A 133 -11.70 12.19 -29.33
N ASP A 134 -12.70 12.94 -29.82
CA ASP A 134 -14.11 12.56 -29.77
C ASP A 134 -14.62 12.13 -28.37
N GLY A 135 -14.10 12.79 -27.32
CA GLY A 135 -14.45 12.50 -25.93
C GLY A 135 -13.75 11.27 -25.33
N VAL A 136 -12.85 10.62 -26.07
CA VAL A 136 -12.11 9.42 -25.62
C VAL A 136 -10.65 9.78 -25.36
N CYS A 137 -10.07 9.22 -24.30
CA CYS A 137 -8.64 9.36 -24.03
C CYS A 137 -7.83 8.51 -25.01
N LYS A 138 -6.94 9.15 -25.76
CA LYS A 138 -6.12 8.55 -26.81
C LYS A 138 -4.62 8.67 -26.58
N GLY A 139 -4.19 9.16 -25.41
CA GLY A 139 -2.76 9.29 -25.12
C GLY A 139 -2.43 10.43 -24.17
N VAL A 140 -1.15 10.79 -24.15
CA VAL A 140 -0.60 11.82 -23.26
C VAL A 140 0.43 12.70 -23.97
N ILE A 141 0.59 13.92 -23.47
CA ILE A 141 1.63 14.86 -23.90
C ILE A 141 2.51 15.18 -22.69
N THR A 142 3.81 14.95 -22.84
CA THR A 142 4.79 15.29 -21.80
C THR A 142 5.17 16.77 -21.80
N ASN A 143 5.75 17.24 -20.71
CA ASN A 143 6.26 18.60 -20.57
C ASN A 143 7.36 18.96 -21.59
N GLY A 144 7.97 17.98 -22.25
CA GLY A 144 8.93 18.16 -23.35
C GLY A 144 8.31 18.18 -24.74
N GLY A 145 6.99 18.07 -24.87
CA GLY A 145 6.27 18.07 -26.15
C GLY A 145 6.11 16.70 -26.80
N ALA A 146 6.60 15.62 -26.20
CA ALA A 146 6.42 14.26 -26.72
C ALA A 146 4.94 13.85 -26.59
N LYS A 147 4.27 13.56 -27.71
CA LYS A 147 2.90 13.05 -27.78
C LYS A 147 2.96 11.53 -27.98
N TYR A 148 2.55 10.79 -26.96
CA TYR A 148 2.39 9.33 -27.03
C TYR A 148 0.91 9.00 -27.20
N MET A 149 0.59 8.11 -28.13
CA MET A 149 -0.78 7.64 -28.36
C MET A 149 -1.01 6.28 -27.70
N ALA A 150 -2.21 6.04 -27.18
CA ALA A 150 -2.63 4.74 -26.68
C ALA A 150 -4.14 4.53 -26.75
N ASP A 151 -4.54 3.26 -26.70
CA ASP A 151 -5.95 2.88 -26.67
C ASP A 151 -6.53 2.89 -25.24
N ALA A 152 -5.67 2.83 -24.21
CA ALA A 152 -6.01 3.13 -22.81
C ALA A 152 -4.88 3.87 -22.05
N VAL A 153 -5.26 4.72 -21.09
CA VAL A 153 -4.34 5.48 -20.22
C VAL A 153 -4.73 5.29 -18.76
N ILE A 154 -3.75 5.02 -17.89
CA ILE A 154 -3.92 4.84 -16.44
C ILE A 154 -3.14 5.92 -15.70
N LEU A 155 -3.82 6.74 -14.90
CA LEU A 155 -3.19 7.76 -14.05
C LEU A 155 -2.97 7.25 -12.62
N THR A 156 -1.72 7.31 -12.17
CA THR A 156 -1.27 6.86 -10.84
C THR A 156 -0.32 7.87 -10.20
N THR A 157 -0.67 9.16 -10.31
CA THR A 157 0.19 10.30 -9.93
C THR A 157 0.52 10.38 -8.44
N GLY A 158 -0.14 9.60 -7.59
CA GLY A 158 0.12 9.56 -6.16
C GLY A 158 -0.02 10.93 -5.52
N THR A 159 0.88 11.26 -4.58
CA THR A 159 0.90 12.56 -3.91
C THR A 159 1.67 13.64 -4.66
N PHE A 160 2.07 13.40 -5.92
CA PHE A 160 2.77 14.40 -6.75
C PHE A 160 1.80 15.41 -7.38
N SER A 161 0.51 15.07 -7.50
CA SER A 161 -0.56 15.89 -8.09
C SER A 161 -0.79 17.17 -7.28
N ARG A 162 -0.36 18.33 -7.82
CA ARG A 162 -0.28 19.64 -7.13
C ARG A 162 0.20 19.52 -5.66
N GLY A 163 1.26 18.72 -5.48
CA GLY A 163 1.86 18.43 -4.19
C GLY A 163 2.38 19.68 -3.47
N GLU A 164 2.05 19.80 -2.19
CA GLU A 164 2.56 20.85 -1.30
C GLU A 164 3.01 20.22 0.03
N ILE A 165 4.25 20.46 0.42
CA ILE A 165 4.82 20.04 1.71
C ILE A 165 4.57 21.13 2.74
N ILE A 166 4.21 20.70 3.95
CA ILE A 166 3.84 21.56 5.07
C ILE A 166 4.61 21.15 6.32
N VAL A 167 5.39 22.08 6.86
CA VAL A 167 6.17 21.94 8.10
C VAL A 167 5.99 23.20 8.93
N GLY A 168 5.11 23.16 9.92
CA GLY A 168 4.74 24.31 10.69
C GLY A 168 4.15 25.40 9.80
N GLU A 169 4.74 26.59 9.85
CA GLU A 169 4.36 27.72 9.02
C GLU A 169 4.94 27.65 7.59
N LEU A 170 5.93 26.77 7.35
CA LEU A 170 6.57 26.60 6.04
C LEU A 170 5.70 25.77 5.10
N ARG A 171 5.49 26.30 3.89
CA ARG A 171 4.82 25.62 2.78
C ARG A 171 5.59 25.78 1.48
N TYR A 172 5.75 24.70 0.72
CA TYR A 172 6.38 24.75 -0.59
C TYR A 172 5.87 23.63 -1.51
N SER A 173 5.82 23.92 -2.82
CA SER A 173 5.35 22.95 -3.81
C SER A 173 6.40 21.87 -4.02
N SER A 174 6.02 20.62 -3.73
CA SER A 174 6.89 19.46 -3.85
C SER A 174 6.08 18.17 -3.80
N GLY A 175 6.56 17.16 -4.52
CA GLY A 175 6.21 15.77 -4.27
C GLY A 175 6.86 15.24 -2.98
N PRO A 176 6.65 13.96 -2.65
CA PRO A 176 7.31 13.34 -1.50
C PRO A 176 8.84 13.38 -1.68
N ASN A 177 9.61 13.46 -0.59
CA ASN A 177 11.08 13.51 -0.60
C ASN A 177 11.66 14.59 -1.54
N ASN A 178 11.13 15.82 -1.50
CA ASN A 178 11.63 16.95 -2.28
C ASN A 178 11.67 16.70 -3.80
N GLN A 179 10.81 15.83 -4.32
CA GLN A 179 10.70 15.56 -5.74
C GLN A 179 9.88 16.62 -6.47
N GLN A 180 10.10 16.77 -7.77
CA GLN A 180 9.32 17.68 -8.59
C GLN A 180 7.82 17.31 -8.59
N PRO A 181 6.90 18.24 -8.30
CA PRO A 181 5.46 17.99 -8.34
C PRO A 181 4.92 18.02 -9.78
N SER A 182 3.75 17.41 -9.98
CA SER A 182 2.98 17.47 -11.23
C SER A 182 1.81 18.45 -11.07
N VAL A 183 1.86 19.59 -11.76
CA VAL A 183 0.87 20.66 -11.62
C VAL A 183 -0.14 20.67 -12.77
N LYS A 184 0.36 20.76 -14.01
CA LYS A 184 -0.47 20.98 -15.21
C LYS A 184 -1.45 19.85 -15.50
N LEU A 185 -1.10 18.60 -15.17
CA LEU A 185 -1.99 17.48 -15.39
C LEU A 185 -3.27 17.61 -14.52
N SER A 186 -3.16 18.08 -13.29
CA SER A 186 -4.31 18.29 -12.41
C SER A 186 -5.19 19.43 -12.90
N GLU A 187 -4.58 20.54 -13.35
CA GLU A 187 -5.30 21.64 -13.99
C GLU A 187 -6.04 21.15 -15.24
N HIS A 188 -5.41 20.30 -16.04
CA HIS A 188 -6.02 19.73 -17.23
C HIS A 188 -7.17 18.76 -16.92
N LEU A 189 -7.10 18.00 -15.82
CA LEU A 189 -8.24 17.20 -15.36
C LEU A 189 -9.44 18.09 -14.97
N GLU A 190 -9.19 19.23 -14.33
CA GLU A 190 -10.25 20.22 -14.03
C GLU A 190 -10.83 20.83 -15.32
N GLU A 191 -9.99 21.17 -16.30
CA GLU A 191 -10.43 21.63 -17.64
C GLU A 191 -11.37 20.61 -18.32
N LEU A 192 -11.11 19.32 -18.12
CA LEU A 192 -11.89 18.22 -18.66
C LEU A 192 -13.18 17.94 -17.88
N GLY A 193 -13.40 18.62 -16.75
CA GLY A 193 -14.62 18.50 -15.94
C GLY A 193 -14.55 17.52 -14.79
N PHE A 194 -13.37 17.00 -14.42
CA PHE A 194 -13.23 16.16 -13.23
C PHE A 194 -13.35 16.99 -11.95
N ILE A 195 -14.05 16.44 -10.97
CA ILE A 195 -14.11 16.98 -9.61
C ILE A 195 -12.88 16.48 -8.84
N LEU A 196 -11.99 17.42 -8.50
CA LEU A 196 -10.83 17.16 -7.66
C LEU A 196 -11.06 17.65 -6.24
N ARG A 197 -10.51 16.94 -5.25
CA ARG A 197 -10.41 17.40 -3.85
C ARG A 197 -8.97 17.29 -3.36
N ARG A 198 -8.61 18.18 -2.43
CA ARG A 198 -7.32 18.09 -1.75
C ARG A 198 -7.42 17.20 -0.53
N PHE A 199 -6.47 16.29 -0.40
CA PHE A 199 -6.28 15.49 0.80
C PHE A 199 -4.91 15.75 1.42
N LYS A 200 -4.81 15.44 2.71
CA LYS A 200 -3.60 15.65 3.49
C LYS A 200 -3.18 14.37 4.20
N THR A 201 -1.90 14.02 4.10
CA THR A 201 -1.31 12.90 4.86
C THR A 201 0.01 13.32 5.50
N GLY A 202 0.30 12.79 6.69
CA GLY A 202 1.51 13.11 7.46
C GLY A 202 2.51 11.96 7.51
N THR A 203 3.78 12.29 7.59
CA THR A 203 4.90 11.36 7.79
C THR A 203 5.74 11.81 9.00
N PRO A 204 6.30 10.88 9.80
CA PRO A 204 7.12 11.23 10.93
C PRO A 204 8.52 11.70 10.52
N PRO A 205 9.26 12.29 11.46
CA PRO A 205 10.70 12.49 11.28
C PRO A 205 11.44 11.17 11.12
N ARG A 206 12.60 11.23 10.47
CA ARG A 206 13.58 10.14 10.43
C ARG A 206 14.76 10.55 11.29
N VAL A 207 15.27 9.61 12.08
CA VAL A 207 16.34 9.84 13.03
C VAL A 207 17.50 8.89 12.78
N LYS A 208 18.70 9.26 13.22
CA LYS A 208 19.91 8.47 13.03
C LYS A 208 20.02 7.35 14.06
N SER A 209 20.16 6.11 13.61
CA SER A 209 20.22 4.91 14.44
C SER A 209 21.30 5.00 15.53
N SER A 210 22.52 5.40 15.17
CA SER A 210 23.63 5.52 16.12
C SER A 210 23.42 6.53 17.25
N SER A 211 22.41 7.41 17.15
CA SER A 211 22.07 8.41 18.18
C SER A 211 21.00 7.94 19.16
N ILE A 212 20.44 6.75 18.95
CA ILE A 212 19.37 6.16 19.76
C ILE A 212 19.98 5.28 20.86
N ASP A 213 19.56 5.50 22.11
CA ASP A 213 19.83 4.59 23.22
C ASP A 213 18.76 3.48 23.27
N TYR A 214 19.01 2.42 22.51
CA TYR A 214 18.12 1.25 22.42
C TYR A 214 17.95 0.49 23.73
N SER A 215 18.82 0.70 24.74
CA SER A 215 18.69 0.03 26.05
C SER A 215 17.43 0.48 26.81
N LYS A 216 16.87 1.63 26.45
CA LYS A 216 15.63 2.19 27.01
C LYS A 216 14.36 1.80 26.23
N ALA A 217 14.50 1.02 25.16
CA ALA A 217 13.39 0.58 24.32
C ALA A 217 13.22 -0.95 24.39
N GLU A 218 11.98 -1.42 24.21
CA GLU A 218 11.67 -2.84 24.21
C GLU A 218 11.90 -3.42 22.80
N ILE A 219 12.74 -4.45 22.69
CA ILE A 219 12.99 -5.12 21.42
C ILE A 219 11.74 -5.85 20.92
N GLN A 220 11.44 -5.70 19.63
CA GLN A 220 10.32 -6.32 18.94
C GLN A 220 10.88 -7.12 17.75
N PRO A 221 11.24 -8.40 17.96
CA PRO A 221 11.82 -9.25 16.92
C PRO A 221 10.78 -9.68 15.87
N GLY A 222 11.28 -10.19 14.75
CA GLY A 222 10.46 -10.91 13.77
C GLY A 222 9.97 -12.27 14.28
N ASP A 223 9.12 -12.94 13.50
CA ASP A 223 8.70 -14.31 13.81
C ASP A 223 9.91 -15.28 13.69
N GLU A 224 10.07 -16.20 14.64
CA GLU A 224 11.12 -17.23 14.61
C GLU A 224 11.00 -18.19 13.42
N ASN A 225 9.76 -18.44 13.01
CA ASN A 225 9.45 -19.22 11.82
C ASN A 225 9.24 -18.25 10.65
N PRO A 226 10.18 -18.18 9.69
CA PRO A 226 10.07 -17.25 8.58
C PRO A 226 8.80 -17.49 7.77
N ARG A 227 8.28 -16.41 7.20
CA ARG A 227 7.05 -16.41 6.41
C ARG A 227 7.28 -15.61 5.14
N SER A 228 6.37 -15.79 4.20
CA SER A 228 6.32 -15.07 2.93
C SER A 228 4.95 -14.41 2.74
N PHE A 229 4.85 -13.41 1.89
CA PHE A 229 3.60 -12.93 1.32
C PHE A 229 3.20 -13.71 0.06
N SER A 230 4.14 -14.07 -0.79
CA SER A 230 3.85 -14.84 -1.99
C SER A 230 3.62 -16.31 -1.68
N PHE A 231 2.73 -16.94 -2.43
CA PHE A 231 2.55 -18.40 -2.42
C PHE A 231 3.67 -19.15 -3.15
N ASP A 232 4.54 -18.46 -3.89
CA ASP A 232 5.65 -19.08 -4.66
C ASP A 232 7.03 -18.93 -4.01
N THR A 233 7.15 -18.14 -2.94
CA THR A 233 8.44 -17.90 -2.28
C THR A 233 8.96 -19.17 -1.62
N THR A 234 10.14 -19.62 -2.05
CA THR A 234 10.81 -20.83 -1.54
C THR A 234 12.04 -20.53 -0.69
N SER A 235 12.59 -19.32 -0.78
CA SER A 235 13.73 -18.86 0.01
C SER A 235 13.28 -17.78 0.99
N MET A 236 13.65 -17.93 2.25
CA MET A 236 13.22 -17.04 3.33
C MET A 236 14.41 -16.30 3.93
N VAL A 237 14.18 -15.06 4.37
CA VAL A 237 15.19 -14.27 5.10
C VAL A 237 15.25 -14.77 6.55
N LEU A 238 16.41 -15.31 6.93
CA LEU A 238 16.64 -15.84 8.28
C LEU A 238 17.20 -14.78 9.23
N ASP A 239 18.03 -13.88 8.71
CA ASP A 239 18.61 -12.79 9.48
C ASP A 239 17.65 -11.60 9.51
N GLN A 240 16.83 -11.50 10.55
CA GLN A 240 15.83 -10.43 10.67
C GLN A 240 16.32 -9.29 11.59
N LEU A 241 16.17 -8.05 11.14
CA LEU A 241 16.38 -6.88 11.99
C LEU A 241 15.21 -6.73 12.98
N PRO A 242 15.46 -6.40 14.26
CA PRO A 242 14.39 -6.07 15.18
C PRO A 242 13.82 -4.67 14.91
N CYS A 243 12.64 -4.41 15.44
CA CYS A 243 12.16 -3.05 15.71
C CYS A 243 12.23 -2.79 17.21
N TRP A 244 12.00 -1.56 17.64
CA TRP A 244 11.97 -1.22 19.06
C TRP A 244 10.71 -0.45 19.41
N LEU A 245 10.16 -0.74 20.58
CA LEU A 245 8.96 -0.11 21.12
C LEU A 245 9.35 0.84 22.26
N THR A 246 8.94 2.11 22.12
CA THR A 246 9.02 3.13 23.16
C THR A 246 7.70 3.88 23.24
N TYR A 247 7.63 4.94 24.04
CA TYR A 247 6.39 5.65 24.32
C TYR A 247 6.64 7.16 24.44
N THR A 248 5.65 7.96 24.01
CA THR A 248 5.58 9.36 24.44
C THR A 248 5.36 9.45 25.95
N ASN A 249 5.54 10.63 26.52
CA ASN A 249 5.21 10.92 27.90
C ASN A 249 4.57 12.31 28.04
N GLU A 250 4.28 12.70 29.28
CA GLU A 250 3.69 14.00 29.62
C GLU A 250 4.54 15.17 29.10
N GLY A 251 5.87 15.09 29.17
CA GLY A 251 6.77 16.11 28.62
C GLY A 251 6.59 16.27 27.10
N THR A 252 6.48 15.16 26.37
CA THR A 252 6.14 15.18 24.94
C THR A 252 4.80 15.90 24.70
N HIS A 253 3.80 15.59 25.51
CA HIS A 253 2.45 16.13 25.37
C HIS A 253 2.40 17.64 25.66
N THR A 254 3.11 18.10 26.70
CA THR A 254 3.22 19.53 27.04
C THR A 254 3.82 20.32 25.88
N ILE A 255 4.94 19.87 25.31
CA ILE A 255 5.58 20.54 24.16
C ILE A 255 4.63 20.65 22.98
N ILE A 256 3.90 19.57 22.67
CA ILE A 256 2.94 19.56 21.57
C ILE A 256 1.78 20.52 21.85
N ASN A 257 1.20 20.47 23.05
CA ASN A 257 0.07 21.33 23.46
C ASN A 257 0.41 22.82 23.41
N GLU A 258 1.61 23.19 23.86
CA GLU A 258 2.11 24.58 23.80
C GLU A 258 2.29 25.10 22.37
N ASN A 259 2.41 24.19 21.38
CA ASN A 259 2.70 24.53 19.98
C ASN A 259 1.58 24.14 19.01
N LEU A 260 0.39 23.74 19.48
CA LEU A 260 -0.73 23.32 18.61
C LEU A 260 -1.15 24.38 17.58
N SER A 261 -1.06 25.66 17.95
CA SER A 261 -1.37 26.79 17.05
C SER A 261 -0.44 26.88 15.84
N ARG A 262 0.70 26.18 15.88
CA ARG A 262 1.72 26.14 14.82
C ARG A 262 1.60 24.89 13.94
N SER A 263 0.65 23.98 14.18
CA SER A 263 0.44 22.78 13.34
C SER A 263 -0.70 22.98 12.35
N PRO A 264 -0.44 22.98 11.03
CA PRO A 264 -1.51 23.09 10.02
C PRO A 264 -2.33 21.81 9.82
N MET A 265 -1.91 20.68 10.39
CA MET A 265 -2.76 19.48 10.50
C MET A 265 -3.88 19.74 11.52
N PHE A 266 -3.56 20.46 12.61
CA PHE A 266 -4.48 20.74 13.71
C PHE A 266 -5.29 22.02 13.50
N THR A 267 -4.65 23.12 13.10
CA THR A 267 -5.34 24.37 12.82
C THR A 267 -6.15 24.20 11.54
N ALA A 268 -7.46 24.49 11.59
CA ALA A 268 -8.41 24.43 10.47
C ALA A 268 -8.12 25.44 9.33
N THR A 269 -6.86 25.81 9.13
CA THR A 269 -6.36 26.67 8.06
C THR A 269 -6.42 25.95 6.72
N LYS A 270 -7.61 26.09 6.12
CA LYS A 270 -8.00 26.16 4.70
C LYS A 270 -7.28 25.24 3.69
N LYS A 271 -8.08 24.32 3.15
CA LYS A 271 -7.91 23.42 1.98
C LYS A 271 -7.19 22.09 2.25
N GLY A 272 -7.96 21.07 2.61
CA GLY A 272 -7.55 19.66 2.54
C GLY A 272 -7.94 18.86 3.77
N THR A 273 -8.62 17.73 3.59
CA THR A 273 -9.08 16.89 4.71
C THR A 273 -8.00 15.88 5.10
N GLY A 274 -7.63 15.84 6.38
CA GLY A 274 -6.73 14.83 6.96
C GLY A 274 -7.45 13.54 7.35
N ALA A 275 -6.70 12.47 7.61
CA ALA A 275 -7.27 11.16 7.95
C ALA A 275 -7.77 11.07 9.41
N ARG A 276 -9.01 10.63 9.63
CA ARG A 276 -9.59 10.38 10.97
C ARG A 276 -8.93 9.21 11.68
N TYR A 277 -8.69 8.12 10.96
CA TYR A 277 -8.26 6.83 11.54
C TYR A 277 -6.74 6.68 11.72
N CYS A 278 -5.94 7.59 11.17
CA CYS A 278 -4.49 7.67 11.39
C CYS A 278 -4.11 9.14 11.55
N PRO A 279 -4.54 9.78 12.66
CA PRO A 279 -4.28 11.19 12.90
C PRO A 279 -2.78 11.43 13.14
N SER A 280 -2.35 12.68 12.95
CA SER A 280 -1.04 13.14 13.41
C SER A 280 -0.91 12.98 14.93
N ILE A 281 0.31 12.98 15.47
CA ILE A 281 0.52 12.88 16.92
C ILE A 281 -0.15 14.05 17.66
N GLU A 282 -0.10 15.25 17.09
CA GLU A 282 -0.78 16.41 17.65
C GLU A 282 -2.31 16.26 17.67
N ASP A 283 -2.92 15.75 16.60
CA ASP A 283 -4.36 15.43 16.59
C ASP A 283 -4.71 14.30 17.58
N LYS A 284 -3.84 13.29 17.70
CA LYS A 284 -4.06 12.12 18.56
C LYS A 284 -4.06 12.52 20.04
N ILE A 285 -3.14 13.37 20.46
CA ILE A 285 -3.04 13.86 21.85
C ILE A 285 -4.26 14.70 22.21
N VAL A 286 -4.77 15.53 21.29
CA VAL A 286 -5.98 16.31 21.55
C VAL A 286 -7.22 15.42 21.64
N ARG A 287 -7.37 14.46 20.71
CA ARG A 287 -8.55 13.56 20.68
C ARG A 287 -8.56 12.56 21.83
N PHE A 288 -7.40 12.11 22.29
CA PHE A 288 -7.23 11.09 23.31
C PHE A 288 -6.41 11.64 24.49
N SER A 289 -6.80 12.81 24.98
CA SER A 289 -6.13 13.52 26.07
C SER A 289 -6.17 12.80 27.41
N ASP A 290 -7.03 11.78 27.55
CA ASP A 290 -7.06 10.87 28.71
C ASP A 290 -5.88 9.87 28.72
N LYS A 291 -5.18 9.69 27.60
CA LYS A 291 -4.09 8.72 27.49
C LYS A 291 -2.77 9.34 27.96
N PRO A 292 -2.13 8.79 29.01
CA PRO A 292 -0.88 9.34 29.54
C PRO A 292 0.32 9.12 28.61
N ARG A 293 0.20 8.22 27.63
CA ARG A 293 1.26 7.90 26.67
C ARG A 293 0.71 7.28 25.40
N HIS A 294 1.48 7.38 24.32
CA HIS A 294 1.22 6.73 23.05
C HIS A 294 2.42 5.89 22.62
N GLN A 295 2.14 4.70 22.07
CA GLN A 295 3.18 3.81 21.52
C GLN A 295 3.87 4.43 20.32
N ILE A 296 5.18 4.21 20.25
CA ILE A 296 6.06 4.58 19.13
C ILE A 296 6.88 3.35 18.76
N PHE A 297 6.93 3.02 17.48
CA PHE A 297 7.88 2.03 16.97
C PHE A 297 9.05 2.74 16.27
N LEU A 298 10.26 2.33 16.62
CA LEU A 298 11.48 2.69 15.92
C LEU A 298 11.76 1.58 14.91
N GLU A 299 11.57 1.90 13.64
CA GLU A 299 11.62 0.95 12.53
C GLU A 299 12.81 1.28 11.62
N PRO A 300 13.83 0.42 11.48
CA PRO A 300 14.90 0.62 10.49
C PRO A 300 14.33 0.77 9.08
N GLU A 301 14.83 1.74 8.30
CA GLU A 301 14.40 1.89 6.89
C GLU A 301 15.15 0.96 5.92
N GLY A 302 16.19 0.27 6.38
CA GLY A 302 16.97 -0.70 5.60
C GLY A 302 18.22 -1.18 6.33
N ARG A 303 18.96 -2.10 5.73
CA ARG A 303 20.20 -2.68 6.29
C ARG A 303 21.40 -1.74 6.14
N ASN A 304 21.42 -0.97 5.06
CA ASN A 304 22.55 -0.14 4.66
C ASN A 304 22.26 1.37 4.86
N THR A 305 21.53 1.71 5.92
CA THR A 305 21.18 3.09 6.26
C THR A 305 21.11 3.27 7.77
N GLU A 306 21.45 4.48 8.24
CA GLU A 306 21.24 4.90 9.62
C GLU A 306 19.83 5.45 9.84
N GLU A 307 19.00 5.58 8.81
CA GLU A 307 17.66 6.14 8.95
C GLU A 307 16.70 5.19 9.68
N VAL A 308 16.13 5.68 10.77
CA VAL A 308 15.08 5.02 11.55
C VAL A 308 13.80 5.83 11.46
N TYR A 309 12.73 5.16 11.04
CA TYR A 309 11.38 5.72 10.95
C TYR A 309 10.70 5.71 12.32
N VAL A 310 10.29 6.88 12.81
CA VAL A 310 9.65 7.04 14.13
C VAL A 310 8.14 6.86 14.01
N GLN A 311 7.71 5.61 13.81
CA GLN A 311 6.30 5.26 13.61
C GLN A 311 5.47 5.69 14.82
N GLY A 312 4.30 6.30 14.54
CA GLY A 312 3.40 6.82 15.56
C GLY A 312 3.60 8.31 15.86
N LEU A 313 4.62 8.93 15.27
CA LEU A 313 4.97 10.34 15.44
C LEU A 313 4.80 11.18 14.16
N SER A 314 3.88 10.79 13.27
CA SER A 314 3.54 11.61 12.10
C SER A 314 3.08 13.00 12.55
N THR A 315 3.65 14.05 11.99
CA THR A 315 3.41 15.43 12.45
C THR A 315 3.58 16.43 11.31
N SER A 316 3.01 17.61 11.50
CA SER A 316 3.29 18.80 10.69
C SER A 316 3.80 19.96 11.52
N LEU A 317 4.24 19.71 12.76
CA LEU A 317 4.80 20.75 13.62
C LEU A 317 6.11 21.31 13.03
N PRO A 318 6.48 22.55 13.39
CA PRO A 318 7.77 23.13 13.03
C PRO A 318 8.97 22.29 13.48
N GLU A 319 10.06 22.34 12.71
CA GLU A 319 11.29 21.57 12.96
C GLU A 319 11.82 21.72 14.39
N ASP A 320 11.85 22.95 14.92
CA ASP A 320 12.32 23.24 16.29
C ASP A 320 11.48 22.56 17.38
N VAL A 321 10.19 22.36 17.11
CA VAL A 321 9.26 21.67 18.02
C VAL A 321 9.43 20.16 17.90
N GLN A 322 9.63 19.64 16.68
CA GLN A 322 9.86 18.23 16.45
C GLN A 322 11.11 17.74 17.18
N GLU A 323 12.19 18.51 17.11
CA GLU A 323 13.44 18.17 17.81
C GLU A 323 13.26 18.14 19.33
N LYS A 324 12.56 19.14 19.89
CA LYS A 324 12.24 19.19 21.32
C LYS A 324 11.39 18.00 21.77
N MET A 325 10.31 17.68 21.05
CA MET A 325 9.42 16.57 21.43
C MET A 325 10.12 15.22 21.29
N LEU A 326 10.97 15.02 20.26
CA LEU A 326 11.75 13.80 20.07
C LEU A 326 12.65 13.53 21.27
N ARG A 327 13.36 14.56 21.74
CA ARG A 327 14.29 14.46 22.89
C ARG A 327 13.62 14.17 24.23
N THR A 328 12.28 14.22 24.31
CA THR A 328 11.56 13.79 25.51
C THR A 328 11.30 12.28 25.56
N ILE A 329 11.36 11.59 24.42
CA ILE A 329 11.01 10.16 24.33
C ILE A 329 12.16 9.33 24.90
N PRO A 330 11.89 8.34 25.78
CA PRO A 330 12.93 7.46 26.32
C PRO A 330 13.72 6.77 25.21
N GLY A 331 15.05 6.92 25.25
CA GLY A 331 15.99 6.42 24.24
C GLY A 331 16.36 7.45 23.16
N LEU A 332 15.65 8.57 23.08
CA LEU A 332 15.85 9.60 22.05
C LEU A 332 16.39 10.92 22.63
N GLU A 333 16.89 10.95 23.86
CA GLU A 333 17.28 12.20 24.55
C GLU A 333 18.38 12.98 23.80
N ASN A 334 19.26 12.27 23.10
CA ASN A 334 20.35 12.81 22.30
C ASN A 334 20.16 12.54 20.79
N VAL A 335 18.93 12.27 20.36
CA VAL A 335 18.68 11.84 18.99
C VAL A 335 19.06 12.93 17.96
N GLU A 336 19.69 12.50 16.87
CA GLU A 336 19.95 13.32 15.70
C GLU A 336 18.84 13.11 14.67
N MET A 337 18.05 14.15 14.39
CA MET A 337 17.04 14.12 13.35
C MET A 337 17.70 14.26 11.97
N MET A 338 17.47 13.30 11.08
CA MET A 338 18.00 13.28 9.72
C MET A 338 17.01 13.87 8.71
N ARG A 339 15.71 13.67 8.94
CA ARG A 339 14.65 14.26 8.12
C ARG A 339 13.52 14.74 9.00
N VAL A 340 13.03 15.94 8.70
CA VAL A 340 11.89 16.54 9.38
C VAL A 340 10.61 15.82 8.99
N GLY A 341 9.72 15.56 9.96
CA GLY A 341 8.36 15.10 9.69
C GLY A 341 7.55 16.19 9.00
N TYR A 342 6.62 15.81 8.14
CA TYR A 342 5.84 16.79 7.38
C TYR A 342 4.47 16.25 7.01
N ALA A 343 3.56 17.17 6.66
CA ALA A 343 2.36 16.83 5.92
C ALA A 343 2.50 17.13 4.44
N ILE A 344 1.89 16.31 3.60
CA ILE A 344 1.76 16.55 2.16
C ILE A 344 0.29 16.70 1.81
N GLU A 345 -0.03 17.82 1.15
CA GLU A 345 -1.31 18.04 0.49
C GLU A 345 -1.21 17.72 -1.00
N TYR A 346 -2.23 17.10 -1.56
CA TYR A 346 -2.26 16.67 -2.95
C TYR A 346 -3.70 16.56 -3.44
N ASP A 347 -3.88 16.58 -4.76
CA ASP A 347 -5.20 16.38 -5.35
C ASP A 347 -5.53 14.91 -5.57
N ALA A 348 -6.80 14.58 -5.33
CA ALA A 348 -7.43 13.31 -5.67
C ALA A 348 -8.64 13.55 -6.58
N VAL A 349 -8.83 12.67 -7.56
CA VAL A 349 -10.07 12.53 -8.33
C VAL A 349 -11.09 11.84 -7.42
N MET A 350 -12.27 12.43 -7.30
CA MET A 350 -13.35 11.84 -6.50
C MET A 350 -13.80 10.50 -7.10
N PRO A 351 -13.74 9.39 -6.33
CA PRO A 351 -13.85 8.03 -6.88
C PRO A 351 -15.26 7.61 -7.31
N ASP A 352 -16.30 8.34 -6.90
CA ASP A 352 -17.67 8.19 -7.40
C ASP A 352 -17.80 8.53 -8.90
N GLN A 353 -16.78 9.17 -9.47
CA GLN A 353 -16.63 9.41 -10.92
C GLN A 353 -16.11 8.19 -11.69
N LEU A 354 -15.85 7.07 -11.02
CA LEU A 354 -15.33 5.83 -11.62
C LEU A 354 -16.39 4.74 -11.67
N TRP A 355 -16.29 3.87 -12.66
CA TRP A 355 -16.94 2.56 -12.64
C TRP A 355 -16.18 1.61 -11.70
N PRO A 356 -16.80 0.50 -11.24
CA PRO A 356 -16.10 -0.53 -10.49
C PRO A 356 -14.87 -1.11 -11.21
N SER A 357 -14.78 -0.95 -12.53
CA SER A 357 -13.61 -1.31 -13.34
C SER A 357 -12.42 -0.37 -13.17
N LEU A 358 -12.57 0.73 -12.42
CA LEU A 358 -11.67 1.87 -12.29
C LEU A 358 -11.54 2.75 -13.55
N GLU A 359 -12.33 2.47 -14.58
CA GLU A 359 -12.49 3.37 -15.72
C GLU A 359 -13.29 4.61 -15.31
N THR A 360 -12.89 5.78 -15.78
CA THR A 360 -13.64 7.01 -15.53
C THR A 360 -14.97 7.01 -16.29
N LYS A 361 -16.04 7.47 -15.64
CA LYS A 361 -17.36 7.63 -16.25
C LYS A 361 -17.37 8.73 -17.32
N LEU A 362 -16.56 9.76 -17.12
CA LEU A 362 -16.55 10.97 -17.94
C LEU A 362 -15.78 10.77 -19.26
N ILE A 363 -14.64 10.08 -19.22
CA ILE A 363 -13.76 9.90 -20.38
C ILE A 363 -13.43 8.42 -20.55
N PRO A 364 -14.05 7.74 -21.54
CA PRO A 364 -13.69 6.38 -21.89
C PRO A 364 -12.20 6.26 -22.28
N GLY A 365 -11.58 5.13 -21.94
CA GLY A 365 -10.17 4.86 -22.15
C GLY A 365 -9.26 5.45 -21.07
N LEU A 366 -9.78 6.24 -20.13
CA LEU A 366 -9.03 6.77 -18.99
C LEU A 366 -9.37 5.99 -17.72
N PHE A 367 -8.34 5.54 -17.01
CA PHE A 367 -8.41 4.86 -15.72
C PHE A 367 -7.62 5.65 -14.67
N THR A 368 -8.01 5.54 -13.40
CA THR A 368 -7.25 6.13 -12.29
C THR A 368 -7.10 5.12 -11.15
N ALA A 369 -5.95 5.14 -10.47
CA ALA A 369 -5.67 4.21 -9.37
C ALA A 369 -4.75 4.82 -8.29
N GLY A 370 -4.79 4.23 -7.11
CA GLY A 370 -3.93 4.61 -5.99
C GLY A 370 -4.39 5.85 -5.24
N GLN A 371 -3.44 6.62 -4.69
CA GLN A 371 -3.79 7.82 -3.93
C GLN A 371 -4.51 8.89 -4.77
N LEU A 372 -4.42 8.84 -6.10
CA LEU A 372 -5.23 9.69 -6.97
C LEU A 372 -6.73 9.43 -6.81
N ASN A 373 -7.15 8.23 -6.40
CA ASN A 373 -8.55 7.91 -6.08
C ASN A 373 -8.91 8.19 -4.62
N GLY A 374 -8.04 8.89 -3.88
CA GLY A 374 -8.30 9.25 -2.50
C GLY A 374 -8.02 8.15 -1.48
N THR A 375 -7.29 7.08 -1.83
CA THR A 375 -6.80 6.12 -0.83
C THR A 375 -5.49 6.57 -0.19
N SER A 376 -5.11 5.93 0.92
CA SER A 376 -3.82 6.13 1.57
C SER A 376 -3.22 4.79 2.04
N GLY A 377 -2.34 4.24 1.24
CA GLY A 377 -1.53 3.07 1.58
C GLY A 377 -0.98 2.40 0.32
N TYR A 378 0.15 1.71 0.48
CA TYR A 378 0.82 1.07 -0.66
C TYR A 378 -0.04 -0.08 -1.20
N GLU A 379 -0.62 -0.87 -0.31
CA GLU A 379 -1.39 -2.07 -0.62
C GLU A 379 -2.72 -1.72 -1.28
N GLU A 380 -3.44 -0.72 -0.76
CA GLU A 380 -4.64 -0.19 -1.40
C GLU A 380 -4.33 0.39 -2.78
N ALA A 381 -3.16 1.01 -2.95
CA ALA A 381 -2.76 1.55 -4.24
C ALA A 381 -2.40 0.46 -5.24
N ALA A 382 -1.59 -0.52 -4.83
CA ALA A 382 -1.20 -1.65 -5.63
C ALA A 382 -2.41 -2.50 -6.06
N GLY A 383 -3.35 -2.76 -5.15
CA GLY A 383 -4.59 -3.48 -5.48
C GLY A 383 -5.43 -2.78 -6.54
N GLN A 384 -5.59 -1.45 -6.43
CA GLN A 384 -6.26 -0.66 -7.49
C GLN A 384 -5.46 -0.65 -8.78
N GLY A 385 -4.13 -0.50 -8.70
CA GLY A 385 -3.24 -0.50 -9.84
C GLY A 385 -3.35 -1.78 -10.67
N LEU A 386 -3.29 -2.93 -9.99
CA LEU A 386 -3.47 -4.24 -10.60
C LEU A 386 -4.81 -4.32 -11.36
N MET A 387 -5.92 -3.96 -10.69
CA MET A 387 -7.25 -4.00 -11.32
C MET A 387 -7.38 -3.03 -12.49
N ALA A 388 -6.84 -1.81 -12.38
CA ALA A 388 -6.84 -0.85 -13.47
C ALA A 388 -6.00 -1.34 -14.67
N GLY A 389 -4.84 -1.95 -14.42
CA GLY A 389 -3.98 -2.55 -15.45
C GLY A 389 -4.66 -3.71 -16.18
N ILE A 390 -5.31 -4.60 -15.43
CA ILE A 390 -6.11 -5.71 -15.98
C ILE A 390 -7.23 -5.17 -16.87
N ASN A 391 -8.01 -4.21 -16.37
CA ASN A 391 -9.19 -3.72 -17.07
C ASN A 391 -8.84 -2.81 -18.26
N ALA A 392 -7.76 -2.03 -18.18
CA ALA A 392 -7.23 -1.29 -19.32
C ALA A 392 -6.80 -2.25 -20.44
N CYS A 393 -6.06 -3.32 -20.11
CA CYS A 393 -5.65 -4.32 -21.08
C CYS A 393 -6.86 -5.04 -21.71
N ARG A 394 -7.83 -5.44 -20.90
CA ARG A 394 -9.07 -6.09 -21.38
C ARG A 394 -9.87 -5.17 -22.28
N LYS A 395 -9.94 -3.87 -21.97
CA LYS A 395 -10.58 -2.87 -22.84
C LYS A 395 -9.91 -2.79 -24.22
N VAL A 396 -8.57 -2.73 -24.27
CA VAL A 396 -7.83 -2.75 -25.55
C VAL A 396 -8.07 -4.05 -26.31
N GLN A 397 -8.22 -5.17 -25.60
CA GLN A 397 -8.53 -6.48 -26.17
C GLN A 397 -10.03 -6.69 -26.50
N ASN A 398 -10.89 -5.68 -26.31
CA ASN A 398 -12.35 -5.78 -26.46
C ASN A 398 -12.99 -6.90 -25.63
N LYS A 399 -12.54 -7.07 -24.39
CA LYS A 399 -13.07 -8.01 -23.40
C LYS A 399 -13.77 -7.26 -22.27
N GLU A 400 -14.80 -7.88 -21.69
CA GLU A 400 -15.50 -7.35 -20.51
C GLU A 400 -14.55 -7.15 -19.33
N PRO A 401 -14.70 -6.09 -18.51
CA PRO A 401 -13.85 -5.86 -17.36
C PRO A 401 -14.05 -6.93 -16.27
N ILE A 402 -13.01 -7.17 -15.47
CA ILE A 402 -13.07 -7.98 -14.26
C ILE A 402 -13.39 -7.07 -13.08
N ILE A 403 -14.46 -7.41 -12.36
CA ILE A 403 -14.88 -6.75 -11.12
C ILE A 403 -14.86 -7.79 -10.01
N LEU A 404 -14.11 -7.55 -8.95
CA LEU A 404 -14.08 -8.44 -7.79
C LEU A 404 -15.24 -8.11 -6.85
N GLY A 405 -15.98 -9.14 -6.44
CA GLY A 405 -17.03 -9.04 -5.45
C GLY A 405 -16.49 -8.67 -4.06
N ARG A 406 -17.33 -7.99 -3.26
CA ARG A 406 -17.01 -7.68 -1.86
C ARG A 406 -16.91 -8.94 -0.97
N ASP A 407 -17.56 -10.00 -1.39
CA ASP A 407 -17.56 -11.33 -0.77
C ASP A 407 -16.40 -12.22 -1.26
N GLU A 408 -15.71 -11.79 -2.32
CA GLU A 408 -14.60 -12.52 -2.95
C GLU A 408 -13.23 -12.00 -2.50
N ALA A 409 -13.07 -10.69 -2.32
CA ALA A 409 -11.77 -10.07 -2.01
C ALA A 409 -11.86 -8.75 -1.21
N TYR A 410 -10.84 -8.46 -0.41
CA TYR A 410 -10.64 -7.14 0.18
C TYR A 410 -10.38 -6.07 -0.88
N ILE A 411 -9.76 -6.41 -2.01
CA ILE A 411 -9.66 -5.51 -3.18
C ILE A 411 -11.06 -5.13 -3.70
N GLY A 412 -12.01 -6.07 -3.74
CA GLY A 412 -13.40 -5.81 -4.10
C GLY A 412 -14.10 -4.88 -3.10
N VAL A 413 -13.93 -5.13 -1.79
CA VAL A 413 -14.41 -4.23 -0.71
C VAL A 413 -13.86 -2.81 -0.86
N LEU A 414 -12.56 -2.68 -1.14
CA LEU A 414 -11.89 -1.41 -1.33
C LEU A 414 -12.49 -0.62 -2.50
N ILE A 415 -12.56 -1.24 -3.68
CA ILE A 415 -13.03 -0.56 -4.90
C ILE A 415 -14.50 -0.21 -4.78
N ASP A 416 -15.35 -1.13 -4.31
CA ASP A 416 -16.77 -0.87 -4.14
C ASP A 416 -17.02 0.27 -3.14
N ASP A 417 -16.35 0.27 -1.98
CA ASP A 417 -16.50 1.37 -1.02
C ASP A 417 -16.16 2.73 -1.66
N LEU A 418 -15.09 2.80 -2.45
CA LEU A 418 -14.64 4.03 -3.12
C LEU A 418 -15.66 4.52 -4.14
N VAL A 419 -16.11 3.66 -5.06
CA VAL A 419 -16.98 4.08 -6.18
C VAL A 419 -18.43 4.25 -5.77
N THR A 420 -18.87 3.57 -4.70
CA THR A 420 -20.26 3.60 -4.23
C THR A 420 -20.47 4.67 -3.15
N LYS A 421 -19.55 4.83 -2.20
CA LYS A 421 -19.71 5.78 -1.08
C LYS A 421 -18.92 7.07 -1.27
N GLY A 422 -17.98 7.11 -2.22
CA GLY A 422 -17.01 8.19 -2.30
C GLY A 422 -16.06 8.21 -1.10
N THR A 423 -15.30 9.29 -0.94
CA THR A 423 -14.51 9.50 0.27
C THR A 423 -14.34 10.99 0.58
N GLU A 424 -14.43 11.37 1.86
CA GLU A 424 -14.23 12.76 2.30
C GLU A 424 -12.84 13.01 2.88
N GLU A 425 -12.07 11.94 3.07
CA GLU A 425 -10.74 11.90 3.64
C GLU A 425 -9.95 10.77 2.95
N PRO A 426 -8.62 10.64 3.18
CA PRO A 426 -7.89 9.49 2.66
C PRO A 426 -8.47 8.15 3.15
N TYR A 427 -9.02 7.35 2.23
CA TYR A 427 -9.56 6.04 2.53
C TYR A 427 -8.44 5.10 2.98
N ARG A 428 -8.68 4.39 4.08
CA ARG A 428 -7.80 3.32 4.59
C ARG A 428 -8.60 2.06 4.78
N LEU A 429 -8.04 0.95 4.32
CA LEU A 429 -8.70 -0.34 4.45
C LEU A 429 -8.56 -0.85 5.88
N LEU A 430 -9.69 -1.24 6.48
CA LEU A 430 -9.76 -1.77 7.84
C LEU A 430 -10.50 -3.09 7.82
N THR A 431 -10.10 -4.03 8.68
CA THR A 431 -10.71 -5.36 8.79
C THR A 431 -12.20 -5.29 9.18
N SER A 432 -12.62 -4.21 9.84
CA SER A 432 -14.00 -3.96 10.24
C SER A 432 -14.93 -3.57 9.09
N ARG A 433 -14.39 -3.23 7.91
CA ARG A 433 -15.17 -2.86 6.73
C ARG A 433 -15.53 -4.06 5.84
N ALA A 434 -15.00 -5.24 6.13
CA ALA A 434 -15.30 -6.46 5.40
C ALA A 434 -16.33 -7.30 6.17
N GLU A 435 -17.55 -7.35 5.63
CA GLU A 435 -18.66 -8.11 6.20
C GLU A 435 -18.36 -9.62 6.21
N TYR A 436 -17.65 -10.10 5.18
CA TYR A 436 -17.26 -11.51 4.98
C TYR A 436 -15.86 -11.85 5.54
N ARG A 437 -15.39 -11.16 6.57
CA ARG A 437 -14.03 -11.33 7.13
C ARG A 437 -13.62 -12.76 7.51
N LEU A 438 -14.57 -13.67 7.77
CA LEU A 438 -14.28 -15.08 8.04
C LEU A 438 -13.87 -15.86 6.77
N LEU A 439 -14.36 -15.44 5.61
CA LEU A 439 -14.06 -16.01 4.30
C LEU A 439 -12.84 -15.32 3.67
N LEU A 440 -12.73 -14.01 3.84
CA LEU A 440 -11.66 -13.17 3.27
C LEU A 440 -10.41 -13.19 4.16
N ARG A 441 -9.71 -14.33 4.19
CA ARG A 441 -8.53 -14.50 5.02
C ARG A 441 -7.25 -14.35 4.22
N HIS A 442 -6.17 -14.07 4.92
CA HIS A 442 -4.85 -14.00 4.31
C HIS A 442 -4.36 -15.38 3.83
N ASP A 443 -4.78 -16.47 4.50
CA ASP A 443 -4.33 -17.84 4.26
C ASP A 443 -4.96 -18.52 3.03
N ASN A 444 -6.07 -18.00 2.52
CA ASN A 444 -6.85 -18.61 1.45
C ASN A 444 -7.05 -17.69 0.23
N ALA A 445 -6.26 -16.63 0.10
CA ALA A 445 -6.37 -15.71 -1.02
C ALA A 445 -6.17 -16.41 -2.38
N ASP A 446 -5.27 -17.39 -2.44
CA ASP A 446 -5.05 -18.22 -3.62
C ASP A 446 -6.26 -19.11 -3.97
N LEU A 447 -6.89 -19.73 -2.98
CA LEU A 447 -8.13 -20.50 -3.16
C LEU A 447 -9.28 -19.64 -3.70
N ARG A 448 -9.24 -18.33 -3.47
CA ARG A 448 -10.27 -17.39 -3.92
C ARG A 448 -9.99 -16.81 -5.31
N LEU A 449 -8.72 -16.52 -5.63
CA LEU A 449 -8.39 -15.61 -6.74
C LEU A 449 -7.42 -16.18 -7.80
N THR A 450 -6.70 -17.27 -7.52
CA THR A 450 -5.70 -17.80 -8.47
C THR A 450 -6.31 -18.26 -9.79
N GLU A 451 -7.53 -18.80 -9.76
CA GLU A 451 -8.24 -19.22 -10.97
C GLU A 451 -8.55 -18.04 -11.90
N ILE A 452 -9.00 -16.90 -11.33
CA ILE A 452 -9.18 -15.64 -12.08
C ILE A 452 -7.85 -15.18 -12.66
N GLY A 453 -6.77 -15.20 -11.86
CA GLY A 453 -5.43 -14.81 -12.30
C GLY A 453 -4.91 -15.66 -13.48
N HIS A 454 -5.26 -16.95 -13.52
CA HIS A 454 -4.93 -17.85 -14.64
C HIS A 454 -5.76 -17.54 -15.88
N GLU A 455 -7.08 -17.36 -15.73
CA GLU A 455 -7.98 -17.02 -16.84
C GLU A 455 -7.53 -15.74 -17.58
N ILE A 456 -7.06 -14.74 -16.84
CA ILE A 456 -6.61 -13.47 -17.41
C ILE A 456 -5.14 -13.50 -17.89
N GLY A 457 -4.42 -14.61 -17.68
CA GLY A 457 -3.05 -14.79 -18.16
C GLY A 457 -1.94 -14.20 -17.28
N LEU A 458 -2.23 -13.83 -16.02
CA LEU A 458 -1.22 -13.35 -15.07
C LEU A 458 -0.59 -14.47 -14.23
N ILE A 459 -1.24 -15.63 -14.17
CA ILE A 459 -0.73 -16.84 -13.53
C ILE A 459 -0.31 -17.82 -14.62
N SER A 460 0.95 -18.24 -14.60
CA SER A 460 1.48 -19.27 -15.51
C SER A 460 0.83 -20.64 -15.28
N ASP A 461 0.81 -21.50 -16.29
CA ASP A 461 0.32 -22.88 -16.19
C ASP A 461 1.03 -23.68 -15.09
N GLU A 462 2.35 -23.50 -14.90
CA GLU A 462 3.11 -24.21 -13.87
C GLU A 462 2.67 -23.81 -12.45
N ARG A 463 2.44 -22.51 -12.24
CA ARG A 463 1.91 -21.97 -10.97
C ARG A 463 0.49 -22.47 -10.73
N TYR A 464 -0.35 -22.48 -11.75
CA TYR A 464 -1.72 -22.96 -11.64
C TYR A 464 -1.78 -24.47 -11.34
N ALA A 465 -0.91 -25.27 -11.96
CA ALA A 465 -0.80 -26.70 -11.67
C ALA A 465 -0.44 -26.97 -10.20
N ARG A 466 0.52 -26.23 -9.62
CA ARG A 466 0.86 -26.33 -8.19
C ARG A 466 -0.34 -25.97 -7.30
N PHE A 467 -1.09 -24.94 -7.68
CA PHE A 467 -2.31 -24.55 -6.98
C PHE A 467 -3.38 -25.65 -7.01
N LEU A 468 -3.63 -26.26 -8.18
CA LEU A 468 -4.60 -27.36 -8.32
C LEU A 468 -4.18 -28.58 -7.48
N GLN A 469 -2.90 -28.89 -7.42
CA GLN A 469 -2.38 -29.95 -6.55
C GLN A 469 -2.69 -29.64 -5.07
N LYS A 470 -2.34 -28.43 -4.59
CA LYS A 470 -2.66 -28.01 -3.22
C LYS A 470 -4.16 -28.10 -2.93
N LYS A 471 -5.02 -27.65 -3.86
CA LYS A 471 -6.48 -27.71 -3.72
C LYS A 471 -6.96 -29.16 -3.60
N ALA A 472 -6.46 -30.06 -4.42
CA ALA A 472 -6.79 -31.48 -4.37
C ALA A 472 -6.35 -32.13 -3.05
N GLU A 473 -5.14 -31.83 -2.56
CA GLU A 473 -4.63 -32.33 -1.27
C GLU A 473 -5.51 -31.87 -0.09
N ILE A 474 -5.96 -30.61 -0.10
CA ILE A 474 -6.89 -30.09 0.92
C ILE A 474 -8.23 -30.83 0.87
N GLU A 475 -8.80 -31.03 -0.32
CA GLU A 475 -10.08 -31.72 -0.49
C GLU A 475 -10.02 -33.19 -0.09
N GLU A 476 -8.92 -33.88 -0.41
CA GLU A 476 -8.67 -35.25 0.00
C GLU A 476 -8.56 -35.38 1.52
N GLU A 477 -7.80 -34.48 2.16
CA GLU A 477 -7.62 -34.48 3.60
C GLU A 477 -8.93 -34.20 4.35
N ILE A 478 -9.76 -33.26 3.85
CA ILE A 478 -11.11 -33.04 4.42
C ILE A 478 -11.96 -34.31 4.32
N LYS A 479 -11.96 -34.99 3.17
CA LYS A 479 -12.70 -36.26 2.99
C LYS A 479 -12.19 -37.36 3.92
N ARG A 480 -10.87 -37.43 4.15
CA ARG A 480 -10.26 -38.37 5.09
C ARG A 480 -10.70 -38.08 6.53
N LEU A 481 -10.63 -36.82 6.96
CA LEU A 481 -11.02 -36.39 8.31
C LEU A 481 -12.52 -36.64 8.56
N GLN A 482 -13.39 -36.41 7.58
CA GLN A 482 -14.83 -36.71 7.70
C GLN A 482 -15.15 -38.21 7.86
N LYS A 483 -14.29 -39.10 7.36
CA LYS A 483 -14.47 -40.56 7.46
C LYS A 483 -13.76 -41.17 8.68
N THR A 484 -12.76 -40.48 9.22
CA THR A 484 -11.96 -40.97 10.33
C THR A 484 -12.73 -40.78 11.63
N ARG A 485 -13.12 -41.89 12.28
CA ARG A 485 -13.76 -41.85 13.60
C ARG A 485 -12.78 -42.16 14.70
N ILE A 486 -12.73 -41.31 15.73
CA ILE A 486 -11.91 -41.52 16.91
C ILE A 486 -12.80 -42.12 18.00
N LYS A 487 -12.48 -43.34 18.44
CA LYS A 487 -13.23 -44.03 19.51
C LYS A 487 -12.69 -43.65 20.90
N PRO A 488 -13.52 -43.65 21.95
CA PRO A 488 -13.11 -43.39 23.34
C PRO A 488 -12.33 -44.58 23.92
N THR A 489 -11.17 -44.87 23.36
CA THR A 489 -10.24 -45.88 23.89
C THR A 489 -9.48 -45.32 25.08
N GLU A 490 -8.97 -46.20 25.96
CA GLU A 490 -8.23 -45.75 27.16
C GLU A 490 -7.03 -44.86 26.81
N GLU A 491 -6.35 -45.16 25.69
CA GLU A 491 -5.23 -44.35 25.19
C GLU A 491 -5.67 -42.92 24.83
N VAL A 492 -6.78 -42.78 24.10
CA VAL A 492 -7.34 -41.47 23.72
C VAL A 492 -7.83 -40.71 24.96
N GLN A 493 -8.49 -41.39 25.90
CA GLN A 493 -8.94 -40.75 27.14
C GLN A 493 -7.76 -40.30 28.00
N SER A 494 -6.70 -41.11 28.10
CA SER A 494 -5.47 -40.72 28.80
C SER A 494 -4.85 -39.47 28.19
N MET A 495 -4.72 -39.43 26.86
CA MET A 495 -4.22 -38.25 26.15
C MET A 495 -5.07 -37.00 26.44
N LEU A 496 -6.40 -37.12 26.44
CA LEU A 496 -7.30 -35.99 26.72
C LEU A 496 -7.14 -35.49 28.17
N ARG A 497 -7.01 -36.41 29.14
CA ARG A 497 -6.75 -36.06 30.55
C ARG A 497 -5.40 -35.34 30.71
N ASP A 498 -4.35 -35.84 30.07
CA ASP A 498 -3.01 -35.24 30.12
C ASP A 498 -2.99 -33.82 29.52
N LEU A 499 -3.83 -33.58 28.51
CA LEU A 499 -4.02 -32.26 27.91
C LEU A 499 -5.01 -31.36 28.69
N GLY A 500 -5.60 -31.84 29.78
CA GLY A 500 -6.62 -31.12 30.56
C GLY A 500 -7.93 -30.88 29.80
N SER A 501 -8.21 -31.70 28.78
CA SER A 501 -9.42 -31.64 27.96
C SER A 501 -10.54 -32.50 28.56
N ALA A 502 -11.77 -32.26 28.13
CA ALA A 502 -12.88 -33.15 28.43
C ALA A 502 -12.70 -34.50 27.71
N GLU A 503 -13.02 -35.58 28.42
CA GLU A 503 -13.07 -36.95 27.87
C GLU A 503 -14.20 -37.11 26.84
N LEU A 504 -14.01 -38.04 25.91
CA LEU A 504 -15.03 -38.39 24.92
C LEU A 504 -16.09 -39.31 25.52
N LYS A 505 -17.37 -38.99 25.31
CA LYS A 505 -18.49 -39.87 25.72
C LYS A 505 -18.80 -40.92 24.65
N ASP A 506 -18.65 -40.54 23.38
CA ASP A 506 -18.90 -41.35 22.20
C ASP A 506 -17.79 -41.11 21.16
N GLY A 507 -17.76 -41.92 20.10
CA GLY A 507 -16.82 -41.70 19.01
C GLY A 507 -17.16 -40.45 18.20
N ILE A 508 -16.17 -39.58 17.97
CA ILE A 508 -16.27 -38.36 17.16
C ILE A 508 -15.72 -38.55 15.76
#